data_AF-A0A8T0V112-F1
#
_entry.id   AF-A0A8T0V112-F1
#
_cell.length_a   1.000
_cell.length_b   1.000
_cell.length_c   1.000
_cell.angle_alpha   90.00
_cell.angle_beta   90.00
_cell.angle_gamma   90.00
#
_symmetry.space_group_name_H-M   'P 1'
#
loop_
_entity.id
_entity.type
_entity.pdbx_description
1 polymer ?
#
loop_
_entity_poly.entity_id
_entity_poly.type
_entity_poly.pdbx_seq_one_letter_code
_entity_poly.pdbx_strand_id
1 'polypeptide(L)'
;MNDYIPCRANLHRRHVDPLAHCSICGASEETTYHALVECSLAQAFWAKLKELEGIKLPRLRSSTWPEDLLDDTWCRVGDRIVLLCGMWSLWNTRNDYHHGKKPIDPAFAIDRAMGACYHLLIAQQNTRRGPTTRADNWQPPTSRCSEAQL
;
A
#
# COMPACT_ATOMS: atom_id res chain seq x y z
N MET A 1 16.17 0.56 -9.19
CA MET A 1 15.19 -0.03 -8.25
C MET A 1 14.44 -1.12 -8.98
N ASN A 2 14.28 -2.29 -8.37
CA ASN A 2 13.67 -3.44 -9.04
C ASN A 2 12.14 -3.40 -8.94
N ASP A 3 11.47 -3.62 -10.07
CA ASP A 3 10.03 -3.57 -10.25
C ASP A 3 9.31 -4.82 -9.69
N TYR A 4 9.24 -4.91 -8.35
CA TYR A 4 8.62 -6.05 -7.66
C TYR A 4 7.12 -5.90 -7.42
N ILE A 5 6.62 -4.67 -7.34
CA ILE A 5 5.19 -4.44 -7.09
C ILE A 5 4.41 -4.80 -8.37
N PRO A 6 3.35 -5.61 -8.31
CA PRO A 6 2.58 -5.99 -9.49
C PRO A 6 1.64 -4.86 -9.95
N CYS A 7 2.18 -3.65 -10.15
CA CYS A 7 1.47 -2.56 -10.80
C CYS A 7 1.22 -2.91 -12.27
N ARG A 8 0.20 -2.30 -12.87
CA ARG A 8 -0.23 -2.65 -14.23
C ARG A 8 0.88 -2.53 -15.28
N ALA A 9 1.76 -1.53 -15.19
CA ALA A 9 2.91 -1.41 -16.09
C ALA A 9 3.88 -2.61 -15.97
N ASN A 10 4.09 -3.11 -14.75
CA ASN A 10 4.93 -4.29 -14.49
C ASN A 10 4.24 -5.58 -14.95
N LEU A 11 2.92 -5.70 -14.75
CA LEU A 11 2.13 -6.84 -15.24
C LEU A 11 2.08 -6.89 -16.77
N HIS A 12 1.94 -5.74 -17.42
CA HIS A 12 1.99 -5.62 -18.88
C HIS A 12 3.34 -6.04 -19.45
N ARG A 13 4.45 -5.58 -18.85
CA ARG A 13 5.81 -6.02 -19.23
C ARG A 13 6.03 -7.53 -19.05
N ARG A 14 5.28 -8.17 -18.17
CA ARG A 14 5.29 -9.63 -17.95
C ARG A 14 4.24 -10.37 -18.77
N HIS A 15 3.50 -9.69 -19.65
CA HIS A 15 2.41 -10.24 -20.47
C HIS A 15 1.25 -10.83 -19.66
N VAL A 16 1.02 -10.30 -18.45
CA VAL A 16 -0.08 -10.72 -17.55
C VAL A 16 -1.32 -9.83 -17.72
N ASP A 17 -1.13 -8.50 -17.77
CA ASP A 17 -2.20 -7.53 -18.05
C ASP A 17 -2.07 -7.03 -19.49
N PRO A 18 -3.16 -6.93 -20.27
CA PRO A 18 -3.09 -6.45 -21.65
C PRO A 18 -2.83 -4.93 -21.77
N LEU A 19 -2.92 -4.17 -20.67
CA LEU A 19 -2.79 -2.71 -20.70
C LEU A 19 -1.81 -2.23 -19.62
N ALA A 20 -0.96 -1.26 -19.95
CA ALA A 20 -0.04 -0.65 -18.98
C ALA A 20 -0.66 0.52 -18.18
N HIS A 21 -1.73 1.14 -18.69
CA HIS A 21 -2.29 2.39 -18.15
C HIS A 21 -3.05 2.18 -16.83
N CYS A 22 -3.02 3.17 -15.94
CA CYS A 22 -3.75 3.15 -14.68
C CYS A 22 -5.23 2.81 -14.87
N SER A 23 -5.70 1.75 -14.21
CA SER A 23 -7.10 1.28 -14.31
C SER A 23 -8.10 2.26 -13.68
N ILE A 24 -7.63 3.13 -12.79
CA ILE A 24 -8.47 4.08 -12.04
C ILE A 24 -8.56 5.43 -12.73
N CYS A 25 -7.43 6.05 -13.11
CA CYS A 25 -7.43 7.40 -13.70
C CYS A 25 -7.14 7.44 -15.19
N GLY A 26 -6.59 6.37 -15.78
CA GLY A 26 -6.26 6.31 -17.21
C GLY A 26 -5.16 7.28 -17.69
N ALA A 27 -4.63 8.16 -16.84
CA ALA A 27 -3.81 9.30 -17.27
C ALA A 27 -2.41 8.93 -17.78
N SER A 28 -1.82 7.84 -17.26
CA SER A 28 -0.48 7.38 -17.63
C SER A 28 -0.33 5.88 -17.36
N GLU A 29 0.82 5.32 -17.76
CA GLU A 29 1.23 3.99 -17.31
C GLU A 29 1.24 3.91 -15.77
N GLU A 30 0.73 2.79 -15.26
CA GLU A 30 0.66 2.53 -13.82
C GLU A 30 1.99 2.00 -13.31
N THR A 31 2.93 2.91 -13.08
CA THR A 31 4.12 2.64 -12.28
C THR A 31 3.76 2.62 -10.79
N THR A 32 4.65 2.08 -9.95
CA THR A 32 4.46 2.14 -8.49
C THR A 32 4.35 3.58 -7.98
N TYR A 33 5.19 4.47 -8.51
CA TYR A 33 5.14 5.89 -8.17
C TYR A 33 3.79 6.51 -8.58
N HIS A 34 3.31 6.22 -9.79
CA HIS A 34 2.00 6.68 -10.22
C HIS A 34 0.88 6.15 -9.31
N ALA A 35 0.86 4.84 -9.04
CA ALA A 35 -0.17 4.19 -8.25
C ALA A 35 -0.29 4.75 -6.83
N LEU A 36 0.84 5.15 -6.22
CA LEU A 36 0.92 5.57 -4.82
C LEU A 36 1.01 7.08 -4.60
N VAL A 37 1.42 7.86 -5.61
CA VAL A 37 1.72 9.30 -5.45
C VAL A 37 0.95 10.16 -6.46
N GLU A 38 1.00 9.83 -7.75
CA GLU A 38 0.50 10.73 -8.80
C GLU A 38 -0.95 10.49 -9.22
N CYS A 39 -1.45 9.26 -9.06
CA CYS A 39 -2.81 8.90 -9.45
C CYS A 39 -3.82 9.79 -8.74
N SER A 40 -4.90 10.20 -9.43
CA SER A 40 -5.95 11.06 -8.86
C SER A 40 -6.54 10.50 -7.56
N LEU A 41 -6.70 9.17 -7.46
CA LEU A 41 -7.11 8.49 -6.23
C LEU A 41 -6.09 8.69 -5.10
N ALA A 42 -4.79 8.54 -5.40
CA ALA A 42 -3.73 8.73 -4.42
C ALA A 42 -3.67 10.19 -3.97
N GLN A 43 -3.74 11.15 -4.89
CA GLN A 43 -3.76 12.58 -4.56
C GLN A 43 -4.92 12.94 -3.63
N ALA A 44 -6.12 12.43 -3.91
CA ALA A 44 -7.30 12.65 -3.08
C ALA A 44 -7.15 12.02 -1.69
N PHE A 45 -6.58 10.82 -1.60
CA PHE A 45 -6.24 10.18 -0.32
C PHE A 45 -5.24 11.02 0.49
N TRP A 46 -4.14 11.48 -0.12
CA TRP A 46 -3.13 12.29 0.57
C TRP A 46 -3.67 13.65 1.00
N ALA A 47 -4.56 14.25 0.21
CA ALA A 47 -5.26 15.47 0.59
C ALA A 47 -6.13 15.26 1.85
N LYS A 48 -6.91 14.17 1.88
CA LYS A 48 -7.74 13.81 3.03
C LYS A 48 -6.93 13.46 4.27
N LEU A 49 -5.82 12.71 4.11
CA LEU A 49 -4.91 12.41 5.22
C LEU A 49 -4.31 13.68 5.80
N LYS A 50 -3.90 14.63 4.96
CA LYS A 50 -3.39 15.93 5.40
C LYS A 50 -4.45 16.73 6.17
N GLU A 51 -5.70 16.72 5.71
CA GLU A 51 -6.80 17.40 6.38
C GLU A 51 -7.07 16.83 7.78
N LEU A 52 -7.04 15.50 7.92
CA LEU A 52 -7.37 14.83 9.18
C LEU A 52 -6.20 14.78 10.17
N GLU A 53 -4.99 14.50 9.70
CA GLU A 53 -3.83 14.23 10.55
C GLU A 53 -2.79 15.36 10.53
N GLY A 54 -2.95 16.36 9.65
CA GLY A 54 -1.92 17.40 9.43
C GLY A 54 -0.65 16.90 8.74
N ILE A 55 -0.58 15.61 8.40
CA ILE A 55 0.60 14.97 7.79
C ILE A 55 0.55 15.16 6.28
N LYS A 56 1.57 15.83 5.75
CA LYS A 56 1.71 16.09 4.31
C LYS A 56 2.70 15.10 3.69
N LEU A 57 2.32 14.46 2.59
CA LEU A 57 3.26 13.69 1.78
C LEU A 57 4.39 14.63 1.28
N PRO A 58 5.67 14.32 1.55
CA PRO A 58 6.78 15.12 1.06
C PRO A 58 6.86 15.07 -0.47
N ARG A 59 7.61 16.00 -1.06
CA ARG A 59 7.85 16.00 -2.50
C ARG A 59 8.85 14.89 -2.83
N LEU A 60 8.35 13.75 -3.27
CA LEU A 60 9.16 12.60 -3.66
C LEU A 60 9.57 12.71 -5.13
N ARG A 61 10.77 12.25 -5.49
CA ARG A 61 11.20 12.13 -6.89
C ARG A 61 10.78 10.77 -7.43
N SER A 62 10.24 10.74 -8.64
CA SER A 62 9.72 9.49 -9.23
C SER A 62 10.74 8.34 -9.27
N SER A 63 12.02 8.65 -9.49
CA SER A 63 13.10 7.66 -9.59
C SER A 63 13.66 7.18 -8.25
N THR A 64 13.48 7.96 -7.18
CA THR A 64 14.09 7.71 -5.86
C THR A 64 13.08 7.86 -4.71
N TRP A 65 11.79 7.69 -5.00
CA TRP A 65 10.73 7.96 -4.03
C TRP A 65 10.85 7.11 -2.75
N PRO A 66 11.33 5.84 -2.78
CA PRO A 66 11.48 5.06 -1.56
C PRO A 66 12.65 5.55 -0.72
N GLU A 67 13.76 5.90 -1.35
CA GLU A 67 14.92 6.46 -0.67
C GLU A 67 14.56 7.82 -0.05
N ASP A 68 13.87 8.68 -0.80
CA ASP A 68 13.41 9.99 -0.32
C ASP A 68 12.46 9.86 0.90
N LEU A 69 11.66 8.78 0.97
CA LEU A 69 10.76 8.51 2.10
C LEU A 69 11.49 7.99 3.35
N LEU A 70 12.57 7.23 3.16
CA LEU A 70 13.37 6.64 4.22
C LEU A 70 14.45 7.58 4.76
N ASP A 71 14.69 8.69 4.09
CA ASP A 71 15.62 9.73 4.52
C ASP A 71 14.97 10.67 5.55
N ASP A 72 15.60 10.79 6.72
CA ASP A 72 15.16 11.63 7.84
C ASP A 72 15.16 13.13 7.50
N THR A 73 15.92 13.53 6.48
CA THR A 73 15.97 14.90 5.96
C THR A 73 14.63 15.35 5.37
N TRP A 74 13.91 14.41 4.75
CA TRP A 74 12.69 14.69 3.99
C TRP A 74 11.43 14.23 4.72
N CYS A 75 11.55 13.26 5.62
CA CYS A 75 10.43 12.69 6.34
C CYS A 75 10.79 12.40 7.80
N ARG A 76 10.09 13.05 8.73
CA ARG A 76 10.21 12.74 10.17
C ARG A 76 9.82 11.28 10.42
N VAL A 77 10.50 10.63 11.37
CA VAL A 77 10.26 9.22 11.70
C VAL A 77 8.81 8.93 12.09
N GLY A 78 8.15 9.86 12.80
CA GLY A 78 6.73 9.74 13.17
C GLY A 78 5.82 9.74 11.94
N ASP A 79 6.02 10.71 11.06
CA ASP A 79 5.23 10.86 9.82
C ASP A 79 5.49 9.70 8.86
N ARG A 80 6.73 9.18 8.81
CA ARG A 80 7.14 8.06 7.93
C ARG A 80 6.25 6.85 8.10
N ILE A 81 5.92 6.49 9.34
CA ILE A 81 5.08 5.32 9.62
C ILE A 81 3.68 5.53 9.04
N VAL A 82 3.11 6.72 9.24
CA VAL A 82 1.79 7.08 8.70
C VAL A 82 1.80 7.06 7.17
N LEU A 83 2.83 7.62 6.55
CA LEU A 83 2.97 7.60 5.10
C LEU A 83 3.13 6.18 4.55
N LEU A 84 3.92 5.31 5.19
CA LEU A 84 4.08 3.91 4.79
C LEU A 84 2.77 3.13 4.94
N CYS A 85 2.03 3.33 6.05
CA CYS A 85 0.71 2.75 6.23
C CYS A 85 -0.27 3.23 5.16
N GLY A 86 -0.25 4.53 4.82
CA GLY A 86 -1.07 5.10 3.76
C GLY A 86 -0.76 4.52 2.39
N MET A 87 0.53 4.39 2.04
CA MET A 87 0.97 3.77 0.78
C MET A 87 0.53 2.31 0.69
N TRP A 88 0.65 1.55 1.77
CA TRP A 88 0.17 0.16 1.81
C TRP A 88 -1.35 0.10 1.65
N SER A 89 -2.11 0.96 2.33
CA SER A 89 -3.57 0.99 2.24
C SER A 89 -4.08 1.36 0.85
N LEU A 90 -3.41 2.31 0.19
CA LEU A 90 -3.65 2.63 -1.22
C LEU A 90 -3.39 1.40 -2.10
N TRP A 91 -2.21 0.78 -1.95
CA TRP A 91 -1.85 -0.42 -2.71
C TRP A 91 -2.86 -1.55 -2.53
N ASN A 92 -3.26 -1.82 -1.30
CA ASN A 92 -4.21 -2.87 -0.96
C ASN A 92 -5.58 -2.59 -1.61
N THR A 93 -6.07 -1.35 -1.50
CA THR A 93 -7.34 -0.94 -2.12
C THR A 93 -7.30 -1.08 -3.65
N ARG A 94 -6.18 -0.78 -4.29
CA ARG A 94 -5.99 -0.99 -5.74
C ARG A 94 -5.97 -2.48 -6.10
N ASN A 95 -5.27 -3.30 -5.32
CA ASN A 95 -5.25 -4.75 -5.57
C ASN A 95 -6.64 -5.36 -5.45
N ASP A 96 -7.43 -4.91 -4.48
CA ASP A 96 -8.82 -5.35 -4.33
C ASP A 96 -9.67 -5.04 -5.57
N TYR A 97 -9.47 -3.86 -6.16
CA TYR A 97 -10.12 -3.45 -7.40
C TYR A 97 -9.73 -4.35 -8.58
N HIS A 98 -8.45 -4.65 -8.74
CA HIS A 98 -7.96 -5.54 -9.81
C HIS A 98 -8.48 -6.98 -9.70
N HIS A 99 -8.71 -7.49 -8.49
CA HIS A 99 -9.20 -8.86 -8.27
C HIS A 99 -10.74 -8.98 -8.23
N GLY A 100 -11.45 -8.03 -8.84
CA GLY A 100 -12.89 -8.16 -9.07
C GLY A 100 -13.77 -7.96 -7.83
N LYS A 101 -13.24 -7.38 -6.75
CA LYS A 101 -14.11 -6.82 -5.71
C LYS A 101 -14.78 -5.59 -6.34
N LYS A 102 -16.12 -5.53 -6.28
CA LYS A 102 -17.05 -4.59 -6.97
C LYS A 102 -16.41 -3.26 -7.37
N PRO A 103 -16.72 -2.69 -8.56
CA PRO A 103 -16.23 -1.36 -8.95
C PRO A 103 -16.51 -0.36 -7.82
N ILE A 104 -15.42 0.12 -7.23
CA ILE A 104 -15.47 0.95 -6.05
C ILE A 104 -15.52 2.40 -6.51
N ASP A 105 -16.53 3.13 -6.07
CA ASP A 105 -16.57 4.59 -6.21
C ASP A 105 -15.29 5.21 -5.61
N PRO A 106 -14.59 6.14 -6.30
CA PRO A 106 -13.34 6.69 -5.80
C PRO A 106 -13.41 7.24 -4.36
N ALA A 107 -14.55 7.80 -3.93
CA ALA A 107 -14.70 8.25 -2.56
C ALA A 107 -14.73 7.08 -1.57
N PHE A 108 -15.45 6.01 -1.90
CA PHE A 108 -15.43 4.78 -1.10
C PHE A 108 -14.03 4.12 -1.07
N ALA A 109 -13.27 4.17 -2.16
CA ALA A 109 -11.91 3.67 -2.19
C ALA A 109 -11.00 4.46 -1.24
N ILE A 110 -11.16 5.78 -1.19
CA ILE A 110 -10.46 6.65 -0.24
C ILE A 110 -10.87 6.30 1.20
N ASP A 111 -12.16 6.19 1.49
CA ASP A 111 -12.65 5.85 2.84
C ASP A 111 -12.14 4.49 3.32
N ARG A 112 -12.16 3.50 2.44
CA ARG A 112 -11.58 2.18 2.71
C ARG A 112 -10.08 2.27 2.99
N ALA A 113 -9.33 3.00 2.17
CA ALA A 113 -7.89 3.16 2.36
C ALA A 113 -7.57 3.91 3.68
N MET A 114 -8.36 4.94 4.02
CA MET A 114 -8.23 5.66 5.29
C MET A 114 -8.52 4.75 6.48
N GLY A 115 -9.62 3.99 6.46
CA GLY A 115 -9.94 3.04 7.52
C GLY A 115 -8.85 1.99 7.73
N ALA A 116 -8.32 1.44 6.63
CA ALA A 116 -7.19 0.50 6.70
C ALA A 116 -5.93 1.15 7.27
N CYS A 117 -5.63 2.40 6.89
CA CYS A 117 -4.49 3.15 7.42
C CYS A 117 -4.61 3.30 8.94
N TYR A 118 -5.77 3.73 9.45
CA TYR A 118 -6.00 3.86 10.88
C TYR A 118 -5.87 2.53 11.63
N HIS A 119 -6.43 1.44 11.10
CA HIS A 119 -6.29 0.12 11.69
C HIS A 119 -4.81 -0.30 11.81
N LEU A 120 -4.01 -0.06 10.76
CA LEU A 120 -2.59 -0.34 10.80
C LEU A 120 -1.84 0.54 11.81
N LEU A 121 -2.19 1.82 11.91
CA LEU A 121 -1.57 2.72 12.88
C LEU A 121 -1.85 2.28 14.31
N ILE A 122 -3.08 1.90 14.62
CA ILE A 122 -3.46 1.35 15.93
C ILE A 122 -2.68 0.05 16.21
N ALA A 123 -2.63 -0.86 15.24
CA ALA A 123 -1.91 -2.12 15.38
C ALA A 123 -0.41 -1.89 15.65
N GLN A 124 0.22 -0.97 14.92
CA GLN A 124 1.64 -0.61 15.11
C GLN A 124 1.90 -0.02 16.49
N GLN A 125 1.03 0.87 16.98
CA GLN A 125 1.15 1.43 18.34
C GLN A 125 1.05 0.34 19.41
N ASN A 126 0.17 -0.63 19.22
CA ASN A 126 0.03 -1.77 20.13
C ASN A 126 1.26 -2.68 20.11
N THR A 127 1.85 -2.94 18.94
CA THR A 127 3.12 -3.71 18.85
C THR A 127 4.27 -3.01 19.57
N ARG A 128 4.32 -1.67 19.55
CA ARG A 128 5.34 -0.90 20.29
C ARG A 128 5.14 -0.90 21.81
N ARG A 129 3.90 -1.06 22.27
CA ARG A 129 3.53 -1.04 23.70
C ARG A 129 3.47 -2.43 24.34
N GLY A 130 3.37 -3.49 23.53
CA GLY A 130 3.35 -4.86 24.01
C GLY A 130 4.68 -5.24 24.68
N PRO A 131 4.66 -6.15 25.68
CA PRO A 131 5.89 -6.74 26.18
C PRO A 131 6.60 -7.41 25.00
N THR A 132 7.94 -7.35 24.98
CA THR A 132 8.79 -8.06 24.02
C THR A 132 8.57 -9.55 24.20
N THR A 133 7.51 -10.11 23.61
CA THR A 133 7.31 -11.54 23.54
C THR A 133 8.41 -12.06 22.65
N ARG A 134 9.34 -12.77 23.30
CA ARG A 134 10.37 -13.60 22.69
C ARG A 134 9.73 -14.32 21.50
N ALA A 135 10.27 -14.12 20.30
CA ALA A 135 9.74 -14.70 19.09
C ALA A 135 9.49 -16.20 19.31
N ASP A 136 8.23 -16.59 19.43
CA ASP A 136 7.86 -17.99 19.35
C ASP A 136 8.18 -18.39 17.92
N ASN A 137 9.31 -19.10 17.78
CA ASN A 137 9.76 -19.63 16.52
C ASN A 137 8.59 -20.39 15.89
N TRP A 138 8.26 -20.02 14.65
CA TRP A 138 7.26 -20.72 13.86
C TRP A 138 7.54 -22.22 13.92
N GLN A 139 6.59 -22.99 14.41
CA GLN A 139 6.67 -24.44 14.38
C GLN A 139 5.80 -24.96 13.25
N PRO A 140 6.32 -25.85 12.38
CA PRO A 140 5.51 -26.44 11.33
C PRO A 140 4.33 -27.20 11.96
N PRO A 141 3.14 -27.19 11.32
CA PRO A 141 2.04 -28.04 11.74
C PRO A 141 2.52 -29.48 11.80
N THR A 142 2.17 -30.20 12.87
CA THR A 142 2.53 -31.61 13.00
C THR A 142 1.96 -32.39 11.81
N SER A 143 2.83 -33.15 11.15
CA SER A 143 2.53 -33.93 9.95
C SER A 143 1.49 -35.01 10.26
N ARG A 144 0.21 -34.63 10.24
CA ARG A 144 -0.91 -35.57 10.11
C ARG A 144 -2.12 -34.84 9.52
N CYS A 145 -1.94 -34.33 8.30
CA CYS A 145 -3.08 -34.21 7.39
C CYS A 145 -3.36 -35.62 6.90
N SER A 146 -4.35 -36.29 7.47
CA SER A 146 -4.87 -37.52 6.89
C SER A 146 -5.51 -37.17 5.56
N GLU A 147 -4.91 -37.65 4.47
CA GLU A 147 -5.54 -37.74 3.16
C GLU A 147 -6.87 -38.48 3.34
N ALA A 148 -7.98 -37.79 3.10
CA ALA A 148 -9.25 -38.45 2.85
C ALA A 148 -9.12 -39.12 1.49
N GLN A 149 -8.95 -40.44 1.51
CA GLN A 149 -9.01 -41.30 0.33
C GLN A 149 -10.41 -41.18 -0.28
N LEU A 150 -10.45 -40.88 -1.57
CA LEU A 150 -11.61 -41.06 -2.45
C LEU A 150 -12.03 -42.53 -2.52
#